data_AF-A0A3S1CM88-F1
#
_entry.id   AF-A0A3S1CM88-F1
#
_cell.length_a   1.000
_cell.length_b   1.000
_cell.length_c   1.000
_cell.angle_alpha   90.00
_cell.angle_beta   90.00
_cell.angle_gamma   90.00
#
_symmetry.space_group_name_H-M   'P 1'
#
loop_
_entity.id
_entity.type
_entity.pdbx_description
1 polymer ?
#
loop_
_entity_poly.entity_id
_entity_poly.type
_entity_poly.pdbx_seq_one_letter_code
_entity_poly.pdbx_strand_id
1 'polypeptide(L)'
;MWDVATKKETSTLTGHTDWVNSVVFSPDGKTLASASWDKTIKLWKGATGKLIFTITGHTEQGTWVVYSLDGKTLASASDDRSIRLWNLDLDNLLAQGCHWLDGHLATRPNEEKKLCVNPVR
;
A
#
# COMPACT_ATOMS: atom_id res chain seq x y z
N MET A 1 -8.11 -2.28 15.44
CA MET A 1 -8.36 -0.84 15.33
C MET A 1 -9.22 -0.42 16.49
N TRP A 2 -8.88 0.69 17.13
CA TRP A 2 -9.57 1.19 18.31
C TRP A 2 -9.89 2.65 18.13
N ASP A 3 -11.11 3.03 18.51
CA ASP A 3 -11.43 4.43 18.77
C ASP A 3 -10.91 4.76 20.18
N VAL A 4 -9.91 5.64 20.25
CA VAL A 4 -9.22 5.96 21.51
C VAL A 4 -10.12 6.75 22.45
N ALA A 5 -10.98 7.63 21.93
CA ALA A 5 -11.86 8.48 22.72
C ALA A 5 -12.92 7.66 23.46
N THR A 6 -13.50 6.68 22.77
CA THR A 6 -14.56 5.81 23.30
C THR A 6 -14.02 4.52 23.92
N LYS A 7 -12.73 4.22 23.72
CA LYS A 7 -12.06 2.98 24.16
C LYS A 7 -12.76 1.73 23.64
N LYS A 8 -13.27 1.78 22.42
CA LYS A 8 -13.96 0.66 21.77
C LYS A 8 -13.16 0.15 20.59
N GLU A 9 -13.17 -1.16 20.42
CA GLU A 9 -12.66 -1.79 19.22
C GLU A 9 -13.60 -1.46 18.06
N THR A 10 -13.03 -0.97 16.96
CA THR A 10 -13.80 -0.61 15.75
C THR A 10 -13.65 -1.65 14.65
N SER A 11 -12.52 -2.34 14.57
CA SER A 11 -12.27 -3.38 13.56
C SER A 11 -11.08 -4.26 13.95
N THR A 12 -11.18 -5.56 13.66
CA THR A 12 -10.05 -6.48 13.65
C THR A 12 -9.68 -6.81 12.21
N LEU A 13 -8.39 -6.69 11.86
CA LEU A 13 -7.88 -6.94 10.51
C LEU A 13 -7.42 -8.41 10.42
N THR A 14 -8.19 -9.24 9.73
CA THR A 14 -7.85 -10.65 9.50
C THR A 14 -7.39 -10.87 8.06
N GLY A 15 -6.39 -11.75 7.88
CA GLY A 15 -5.94 -12.12 6.54
C GLY A 15 -4.46 -12.53 6.44
N HIS A 16 -3.63 -12.19 7.42
CA HIS A 16 -2.33 -12.85 7.58
C HIS A 16 -2.51 -14.28 8.08
N THR A 17 -1.63 -15.19 7.65
CA THR A 17 -1.70 -16.61 8.01
C THR A 17 -0.67 -17.00 9.08
N ASP A 18 0.10 -16.03 9.56
CA ASP A 18 1.11 -16.18 10.60
C ASP A 18 1.21 -14.89 11.43
N TRP A 19 2.12 -14.85 12.40
CA TRP A 19 2.31 -13.72 13.31
C TRP A 19 2.61 -12.41 12.57
N VAL A 20 1.87 -11.37 12.98
CA VAL A 20 2.07 -10.00 12.54
C VAL A 20 3.08 -9.32 13.47
N ASN A 21 4.22 -8.89 12.92
CA ASN A 21 5.36 -8.41 13.72
C ASN A 21 5.52 -6.89 13.67
N SER A 22 4.92 -6.25 12.66
CA SER A 22 5.05 -4.83 12.42
C SER A 22 3.78 -4.29 11.79
N VAL A 23 3.33 -3.14 12.28
CA VAL A 23 2.22 -2.37 11.72
C VAL A 23 2.61 -0.90 11.70
N VAL A 24 2.26 -0.20 10.62
CA VAL A 24 2.56 1.23 10.46
C VAL A 24 1.47 1.90 9.64
N PHE A 25 1.01 3.07 10.09
CA PHE A 25 0.12 3.92 9.29
C PHE A 25 0.93 4.72 8.28
N SER A 26 0.33 5.01 7.13
CA SER A 26 0.83 6.09 6.28
C SER A 26 0.77 7.41 7.05
N PRO A 27 1.65 8.37 6.73
CA PRO A 27 1.64 9.69 7.37
C PRO A 27 0.28 10.41 7.27
N ASP A 28 -0.47 10.18 6.20
CA ASP A 28 -1.82 10.74 6.01
C ASP A 28 -2.95 9.90 6.63
N GLY A 29 -2.61 8.75 7.24
CA GLY A 29 -3.54 7.83 7.89
C GLY A 29 -4.52 7.09 6.95
N LYS A 30 -4.44 7.30 5.63
CA LYS A 30 -5.37 6.67 4.68
C LYS A 30 -5.11 5.19 4.48
N THR A 31 -3.87 4.75 4.67
CA THR A 31 -3.47 3.35 4.57
C THR A 31 -2.75 2.90 5.84
N LEU A 32 -2.82 1.60 6.09
CA LEU A 32 -2.02 0.90 7.08
C LEU A 32 -1.26 -0.22 6.37
N ALA A 33 0.02 -0.38 6.68
CA ALA A 33 0.81 -1.54 6.26
C ALA A 33 1.02 -2.47 7.46
N SER A 34 0.87 -3.77 7.24
CA SER A 34 1.23 -4.81 8.21
C SER A 34 2.18 -5.81 7.59
N ALA A 35 3.19 -6.25 8.34
CA ALA A 35 4.15 -7.26 7.91
C ALA A 35 4.11 -8.48 8.84
N SER A 36 4.27 -9.65 8.24
CA SER A 36 4.01 -10.93 8.88
C SER A 36 5.10 -11.97 8.60
N TRP A 37 5.17 -13.00 9.44
CA TRP A 37 5.99 -14.19 9.21
C TRP A 37 5.47 -15.08 8.07
N ASP A 38 4.29 -14.79 7.53
CA ASP A 38 3.81 -15.38 6.27
C ASP A 38 4.54 -14.84 5.02
N LYS A 39 5.60 -14.03 5.22
CA LYS A 39 6.47 -13.44 4.19
C LYS A 39 5.77 -12.41 3.31
N THR A 40 4.61 -11.92 3.75
CA THR A 40 3.84 -10.90 3.05
C THR A 40 3.74 -9.60 3.82
N ILE A 41 3.55 -8.53 3.07
CA ILE A 41 3.13 -7.23 3.60
C ILE A 41 1.73 -6.96 3.07
N LYS A 42 0.78 -6.60 3.93
CA LYS A 42 -0.59 -6.26 3.53
C LYS A 42 -0.85 -4.78 3.71
N LEU A 43 -1.47 -4.18 2.70
CA LEU A 43 -1.95 -2.81 2.74
C LEU A 43 -3.46 -2.80 2.99
N TRP A 44 -3.88 -2.01 3.96
CA TRP A 44 -5.26 -1.91 4.41
C TRP A 44 -5.74 -0.47 4.27
N LYS A 45 -7.02 -0.29 3.99
CA LYS A 45 -7.68 1.01 4.02
C LYS A 45 -7.86 1.45 5.46
N GLY A 46 -7.17 2.51 5.89
CA GLY A 46 -7.10 2.95 7.29
C GLY A 46 -8.47 3.20 7.91
N ALA A 47 -9.39 3.82 7.17
CA ALA A 47 -10.73 4.14 7.65
C ALA A 47 -11.65 2.91 7.86
N THR A 48 -11.43 1.82 7.11
CA THR A 48 -12.39 0.69 7.09
C THR A 48 -11.76 -0.65 7.44
N GLY A 49 -10.43 -0.72 7.54
CA GLY A 49 -9.71 -1.97 7.72
C GLY A 49 -9.83 -2.95 6.55
N LYS A 50 -10.23 -2.50 5.36
CA LYS A 50 -10.36 -3.41 4.21
C LYS A 50 -9.00 -3.67 3.59
N LEU A 51 -8.67 -4.93 3.30
CA LEU A 51 -7.47 -5.29 2.55
C LEU A 51 -7.56 -4.66 1.15
N ILE A 52 -6.53 -3.89 0.78
CA ILE A 52 -6.37 -3.27 -0.54
C ILE A 52 -5.47 -4.14 -1.40
N PHE A 53 -4.32 -4.54 -0.85
CA PHE A 53 -3.27 -5.21 -1.61
C PHE A 53 -2.40 -6.10 -0.73
N THR A 54 -1.84 -7.16 -1.30
CA THR A 54 -0.82 -8.00 -0.66
C THR A 54 0.45 -7.92 -1.48
N ILE A 55 1.53 -7.47 -0.85
CA ILE A 55 2.86 -7.37 -1.42
C ILE A 55 3.62 -8.65 -1.06
N THR A 56 4.23 -9.26 -2.07
CA THR A 56 5.10 -10.43 -1.94
C THR A 56 6.48 -10.11 -2.51
N GLY A 57 7.51 -10.81 -2.02
CA GLY A 57 8.86 -10.67 -2.56
C GLY A 57 9.98 -11.01 -1.57
N HIS A 58 9.71 -10.93 -0.27
CA HIS A 58 10.62 -11.49 0.74
C HIS A 58 10.55 -13.02 0.72
N THR A 59 11.70 -13.67 0.92
CA THR A 59 11.80 -15.13 0.82
C THR A 59 11.90 -15.82 2.18
N GLU A 60 12.17 -15.07 3.23
CA GLU A 60 12.21 -15.54 4.62
C GLU A 60 11.25 -14.74 5.50
N GLN A 61 11.09 -15.19 6.74
CA GLN A 61 10.18 -14.60 7.71
C GLN A 61 10.75 -13.27 8.28
N GLY A 62 10.26 -12.85 9.45
CA GLY A 62 10.79 -11.69 10.16
C GLY A 62 10.71 -10.40 9.36
N THR A 63 9.54 -10.07 8.81
CA THR A 63 9.38 -8.83 8.03
C THR A 63 8.95 -7.66 8.91
N TRP A 64 9.63 -6.53 8.78
CA TRP A 64 9.25 -5.21 9.34
C TRP A 64 8.98 -4.20 8.25
N VAL A 65 8.15 -3.19 8.54
CA VAL A 65 7.76 -2.16 7.57
C VAL A 65 7.78 -0.76 8.16
N VAL A 66 8.16 0.22 7.34
CA VAL A 66 8.08 1.65 7.65
C VAL A 66 7.63 2.44 6.42
N TYR A 67 6.87 3.51 6.64
CA TYR A 67 6.57 4.50 5.61
C TYR A 67 7.62 5.60 5.58
N SER A 68 7.92 6.06 4.37
CA SER A 68 8.51 7.38 4.13
C SER A 68 7.56 8.49 4.57
N LEU A 69 8.12 9.67 4.87
CA LEU A 69 7.36 10.81 5.40
C LEU A 69 6.31 11.36 4.41
N ASP A 70 6.53 11.21 3.11
CA ASP A 70 5.58 11.58 2.08
C ASP A 70 4.51 10.50 1.82
N GLY A 71 4.64 9.33 2.45
CA GLY A 71 3.73 8.19 2.28
C GLY A 71 3.86 7.46 0.95
N LYS A 72 4.78 7.87 0.07
CA LYS A 72 4.90 7.35 -1.31
C LYS A 72 5.78 6.12 -1.41
N THR A 73 6.64 5.89 -0.42
CA THR A 73 7.51 4.72 -0.37
C THR A 73 7.30 3.95 0.93
N LEU A 74 7.19 2.63 0.81
CA LEU A 74 7.30 1.71 1.94
C LEU A 74 8.67 1.03 1.88
N ALA A 75 9.39 1.01 3.00
CA ALA A 75 10.59 0.19 3.14
C ALA A 75 10.26 -1.04 3.98
N SER A 76 10.78 -2.20 3.58
CA SER A 76 10.69 -3.42 4.35
C SER A 76 12.05 -4.10 4.50
N ALA A 77 12.27 -4.70 5.67
CA ALA A 77 13.44 -5.51 5.98
C ALA A 77 12.98 -6.91 6.40
N SER A 78 13.76 -7.93 6.06
CA SER A 78 13.46 -9.34 6.35
C SER A 78 14.71 -10.12 6.76
N ASP A 79 14.49 -11.25 7.40
CA ASP A 79 15.51 -12.26 7.69
C ASP A 79 16.19 -12.82 6.43
N ASP A 80 15.65 -12.55 5.23
CA ASP A 80 16.29 -12.86 3.95
C ASP A 80 17.52 -11.97 3.65
N ARG A 81 17.91 -11.13 4.61
CA ARG A 81 19.07 -10.23 4.58
C ARG A 81 18.93 -9.14 3.52
N SER A 82 17.71 -8.84 3.09
CA SER A 82 17.43 -7.78 2.13
C SER A 82 16.58 -6.65 2.73
N ILE A 83 16.78 -5.46 2.18
CA ILE A 83 15.85 -4.34 2.31
C ILE A 83 15.21 -4.12 0.95
N ARG A 84 13.89 -3.97 0.92
CA ARG A 84 13.12 -3.69 -0.28
C ARG A 84 12.39 -2.36 -0.13
N LEU A 85 12.37 -1.59 -1.22
CA LEU A 85 11.60 -0.36 -1.34
C LEU A 85 10.44 -0.59 -2.29
N TRP A 86 9.25 -0.23 -1.84
CA TRP A 86 8.00 -0.39 -2.58
C TRP A 86 7.45 1.00 -2.91
N ASN A 87 7.31 1.28 -4.20
CA ASN A 87 6.72 2.54 -4.65
C ASN A 87 5.18 2.43 -4.57
N LEU A 88 4.58 3.31 -3.79
CA LEU A 88 3.14 3.44 -3.55
C LEU A 88 2.58 4.75 -4.13
N ASP A 89 3.38 5.51 -4.89
CA ASP A 89 2.92 6.69 -5.63
C ASP A 89 2.04 6.25 -6.81
N LEU A 90 0.75 6.06 -6.51
CA LEU A 90 -0.24 5.64 -7.49
C LEU A 90 -0.44 6.71 -8.58
N ASP A 91 -0.27 7.99 -8.25
CA ASP A 91 -0.39 9.08 -9.22
C ASP A 91 0.73 8.98 -10.25
N ASN A 92 1.96 8.73 -9.81
CA ASN A 92 3.09 8.50 -10.70
C ASN A 92 2.90 7.22 -11.53
N LEU A 93 2.39 6.13 -10.94
CA LEU A 93 2.13 4.89 -11.66
C LEU A 93 1.06 5.08 -12.76
N LEU A 94 -0.02 5.79 -12.44
CA LEU A 94 -1.07 6.14 -13.40
C LEU A 94 -0.51 7.04 -14.51
N ALA A 95 0.28 8.05 -14.17
CA ALA A 95 0.91 8.94 -15.16
C ALA A 95 1.83 8.17 -16.12
N GLN A 96 2.66 7.26 -15.62
CA GLN A 96 3.52 6.41 -16.46
C GLN A 96 2.72 5.46 -17.35
N GLY A 97 1.67 4.84 -16.81
CA GLY A 97 0.76 3.99 -17.58
C GLY A 97 0.04 4.75 -18.69
N CYS A 98 -0.41 5.98 -18.40
CA CYS A 98 -1.03 6.87 -19.36
C CYS A 98 -0.06 7.26 -20.48
N HIS A 99 1.15 7.70 -20.13
CA HIS A 99 2.19 8.03 -21.10
C HIS A 99 2.52 6.83 -22.01
N TRP A 100 2.59 5.62 -21.46
CA TRP A 100 2.78 4.40 -22.26
C TRP A 100 1.64 4.16 -23.27
N LEU A 101 0.41 4.53 -22.88
CA LEU A 101 -0.80 4.36 -23.69
C LEU A 101 -1.09 5.54 -24.64
N ASP A 102 -0.31 6.62 -24.64
CA ASP A 102 -0.60 7.86 -25.39
C ASP A 102 -1.00 7.59 -26.85
N GLY A 103 -0.24 6.77 -27.57
CA GLY A 103 -0.54 6.43 -28.97
C GLY A 103 -1.86 5.66 -29.16
N HIS A 104 -2.22 4.81 -28.20
CA HIS A 104 -3.48 4.07 -28.21
C HIS A 104 -4.68 4.96 -27.83
N LEU A 105 -4.50 5.80 -26.81
CA LEU A 105 -5.50 6.70 -26.25
C LEU A 105 -5.77 7.92 -27.14
N ALA A 106 -4.82 8.35 -27.98
CA ALA A 106 -5.02 9.40 -28.97
C ALA A 106 -6.21 9.15 -29.91
N THR A 107 -6.57 7.87 -30.11
CA THR A 107 -7.74 7.47 -30.91
C THR A 107 -9.01 7.23 -30.09
N ARG A 108 -8.93 7.35 -28.75
CA ARG A 108 -10.00 7.05 -27.77
C ARG A 108 -10.09 8.12 -26.66
N PRO A 109 -10.43 9.37 -27.01
CA PRO A 109 -10.39 10.51 -26.07
C PRO A 109 -11.34 10.38 -24.87
N ASN A 110 -12.39 9.57 -24.97
CA ASN A 110 -13.28 9.30 -23.83
C ASN A 110 -12.66 8.30 -22.83
N GLU A 111 -11.85 7.35 -23.30
CA GLU A 111 -11.13 6.43 -22.42
C GLU A 111 -9.95 7.13 -21.75
N GLU A 112 -9.24 7.97 -22.50
CA GLU A 112 -8.17 8.83 -21.97
C GLU A 112 -8.69 9.69 -20.80
N LYS A 113 -9.81 10.39 -20.99
CA LYS A 113 -10.45 11.19 -19.93
C LYS A 113 -10.95 10.39 -18.74
N LYS A 114 -11.13 9.07 -18.87
CA LYS A 114 -11.60 8.22 -17.78
C LYS A 114 -10.44 7.61 -16.98
N LEU A 115 -9.37 7.26 -17.68
CA LEU A 115 -8.22 6.53 -17.12
C LEU A 115 -7.10 7.46 -16.67
N CYS A 116 -6.90 8.56 -17.38
CA CYS A 116 -5.77 9.48 -17.24
C CYS A 116 -6.19 10.83 -16.69
N VAL A 117 -6.98 10.81 -15.61
CA VAL A 117 -7.36 12.03 -14.90
C VAL A 117 -6.26 12.37 -13.89
N ASN A 118 -5.50 13.42 -14.15
CA ASN A 118 -4.58 13.97 -13.16
C ASN A 118 -5.38 14.43 -11.92
N PRO A 119 -5.17 13.88 -10.71
CA PRO A 119 -5.87 14.33 -9.51
C PRO A 119 -5.40 15.68 -8.98
N VAL A 120 -4.48 16.36 -9.67
CA VAL A 120 -3.87 17.60 -9.17
C VAL A 120 -4.43 18.81 -9.91
N ARG A 121 -5.50 19.37 -9.35
CA ARG A 121 -5.79 20.80 -9.40
C ARG A 121 -6.08 21.29 -7.99
#